data_AF-A0A5B8V025-F1
#
_entry.id   AF-A0A5B8V025-F1
#
_cell.length_a   1.000
_cell.length_b   1.000
_cell.length_c   1.000
_cell.angle_alpha   90.00
_cell.angle_beta   90.00
_cell.angle_gamma   90.00
#
_symmetry.space_group_name_H-M   'P 1'
#
loop_
_entity.id
_entity.type
_entity.pdbx_description
1 polymer ?
#
loop_
_entity_poly.entity_id
_entity_poly.type
_entity_poly.pdbx_seq_one_letter_code
_entity_poly.pdbx_strand_id
1 'polypeptide(L)' 'MEEQFEAFLTGSDNLVDGIVTPIHYAQYGRAYEFKSIDGTLHLVISRDKRGKWVRVDGTEPYFSGWVDELAEQVAKAKQL' A
#
# COMPACT_ATOMS: atom_id res chain seq x y z
N MET A 1 -13.23 -2.72 12.82
CA MET A 1 -12.95 -2.59 11.38
C MET A 1 -11.72 -1.71 11.28
N GLU A 2 -10.68 -2.09 10.54
CA GLU A 2 -9.61 -1.12 10.29
C GLU A 2 -10.17 -0.06 9.35
N GLU A 3 -9.98 1.20 9.71
CA GLU A 3 -10.45 2.34 8.96
C GLU A 3 -9.48 2.65 7.82
N GLN A 4 -10.01 3.28 6.77
CA GLN A 4 -9.17 3.84 5.72
C GLN A 4 -8.32 4.96 6.32
N PHE A 5 -7.13 5.18 5.77
CA PHE A 5 -6.25 6.25 6.24
C PHE A 5 -5.50 6.89 5.07
N GLU A 6 -5.08 8.14 5.29
CA GLU A 6 -4.25 8.88 4.34
C GLU A 6 -2.80 8.41 4.40
N ALA A 7 -2.17 8.29 3.25
CA ALA A 7 -0.79 7.90 3.09
C ALA A 7 -0.16 8.64 1.92
N PHE A 8 1.16 8.62 1.83
CA PHE A 8 1.88 9.14 0.68
C PHE A 8 3.00 8.19 0.28
N LEU A 9 3.31 8.15 -1.02
CA LEU A 9 4.44 7.38 -1.56
C LEU A 9 5.41 8.32 -2.28
N THR A 10 6.69 7.98 -2.24
CA THR A 10 7.72 8.79 -2.88
C THR A 10 7.68 8.61 -4.41
N GLY A 11 7.26 9.62 -5.16
CA GLY A 11 7.35 9.63 -6.62
C GLY A 11 8.72 10.09 -7.14
N SER A 12 8.89 10.12 -8.46
CA SER A 12 10.13 10.60 -9.11
C SER A 12 10.43 12.07 -8.80
N ASP A 13 9.39 12.89 -8.86
CA ASP A 13 9.50 14.34 -8.76
C ASP A 13 8.88 14.89 -7.47
N ASN A 14 7.83 14.25 -6.95
CA ASN A 14 7.07 14.70 -5.78
C ASN A 14 6.50 13.51 -5.00
N LEU A 15 5.98 13.79 -3.79
CA LEU A 15 5.13 12.84 -3.08
C LEU A 15 3.83 12.59 -3.85
N VAL A 16 3.34 11.35 -3.76
CA VAL A 16 2.07 10.91 -4.31
C VAL A 16 1.14 10.63 -3.15
N ASP A 17 0.19 11.54 -2.90
CA ASP A 17 -0.82 11.38 -1.85
C ASP A 17 -1.89 10.38 -2.26
N GLY A 18 -2.38 9.60 -1.31
CA GLY A 18 -3.40 8.59 -1.55
C GLY A 18 -4.11 8.09 -0.31
N ILE A 19 -5.10 7.25 -0.55
CA ILE A 19 -5.89 6.60 0.49
C ILE A 19 -5.54 5.13 0.52
N VAL A 20 -5.30 4.63 1.74
CA VAL A 20 -5.09 3.21 2.00
C VAL A 20 -6.38 2.60 2.52
N THR A 21 -6.84 1.56 1.82
CA THR A 21 -8.01 0.77 2.21
C THR A 21 -7.56 -0.65 2.57
N PRO A 22 -7.83 -1.12 3.80
CA PRO A 22 -7.69 -2.53 4.13
C PRO A 22 -8.70 -3.36 3.33
N ILE A 23 -8.22 -4.37 2.60
CA ILE A 23 -9.06 -5.24 1.75
C ILE A 23 -8.77 -6.73 2.02
N HIS A 24 -9.65 -7.58 1.51
CA HIS A 24 -9.38 -9.02 1.38
C HIS A 24 -8.93 -9.32 -0.05
N TYR A 25 -7.78 -9.97 -0.23
CA TYR A 25 -7.17 -10.20 -1.53
C TYR A 25 -6.85 -11.69 -1.73
N ALA A 26 -7.78 -12.40 -2.38
CA ALA A 26 -7.67 -13.79 -2.82
C ALA A 26 -6.81 -14.68 -1.89
N GLN A 27 -5.76 -15.31 -2.43
CA GLN A 27 -4.85 -16.24 -1.75
C GLN A 27 -3.95 -15.61 -0.67
N TYR A 28 -3.94 -14.29 -0.55
CA TYR A 28 -3.12 -13.56 0.42
C TYR A 28 -3.89 -13.18 1.69
N GLY A 29 -5.22 -13.29 1.65
CA GLY A 29 -6.05 -12.93 2.79
C GLY A 29 -6.07 -11.42 2.98
N ARG A 30 -5.38 -10.91 4.01
CA ARG A 30 -5.40 -9.47 4.32
C ARG A 30 -4.42 -8.70 3.46
N ALA A 31 -4.88 -7.65 2.79
CA ALA A 31 -4.05 -6.76 2.00
C ALA A 31 -4.41 -5.29 2.24
N TYR A 32 -3.57 -4.41 1.71
CA TYR A 32 -3.72 -2.96 1.78
C TYR A 32 -3.65 -2.40 0.38
N GLU A 33 -4.73 -1.78 -0.07
CA GLU A 33 -4.81 -1.10 -1.35
C GLU A 33 -4.55 0.39 -1.14
N PHE A 34 -3.50 0.91 -1.75
CA PHE A 34 -3.24 2.33 -1.90
C PHE A 34 -3.77 2.79 -3.27
N LYS A 35 -4.56 3.86 -3.28
CA LYS A 35 -4.97 4.58 -4.50
C LYS A 35 -4.61 6.04 -4.34
N SER A 36 -3.85 6.59 -5.29
CA SER A 36 -3.52 8.00 -5.28
C SER A 36 -4.73 8.86 -5.57
N ILE A 37 -4.72 10.08 -5.02
CA ILE A 37 -5.80 11.06 -5.21
C ILE A 37 -5.86 11.51 -6.67
N ASP A 38 -4.71 11.62 -7.32
CA ASP A 38 -4.59 12.01 -8.73
C ASP A 38 -4.88 10.86 -9.72
N GLY A 39 -5.13 9.64 -9.22
CA GLY A 39 -5.42 8.46 -10.00
C GLY A 39 -4.24 7.87 -10.79
N THR A 40 -3.02 8.36 -10.58
CA THR A 40 -1.82 7.91 -11.30
C THR A 40 -1.19 6.64 -10.72
N LEU A 41 -1.43 6.34 -9.45
CA LEU A 41 -0.80 5.25 -8.73
C LEU A 41 -1.82 4.37 -8.00
N HIS A 42 -1.75 3.08 -8.27
CA HIS A 42 -2.43 2.04 -7.52
C HIS A 42 -1.41 1.01 -7.06
N LEU A 43 -1.47 0.61 -5.80
CA LEU A 43 -0.58 -0.38 -5.24
C LEU A 43 -1.33 -1.25 -4.25
N VAL A 44 -1.26 -2.56 -4.42
CA VAL A 44 -1.77 -3.51 -3.42
C VAL A 44 -0.62 -4.28 -2.81
N ILE A 45 -0.48 -4.22 -1.49
CA ILE A 45 0.50 -5.00 -0.74
C ILE A 45 -0.15 -5.99 0.20
N SER A 46 0.50 -7.12 0.40
CA SER A 46 0.12 -8.10 1.41
C SER A 46 1.34 -8.79 2.00
N ARG A 47 1.15 -9.54 3.09
CA ARG A 47 2.18 -10.41 3.65
C ARG A 47 2.14 -11.76 2.94
N ASP A 48 3.30 -12.22 2.50
CA ASP A 48 3.46 -13.57 1.97
C ASP A 48 3.40 -14.63 3.09
N LYS A 49 3.57 -15.91 2.71
CA LYS A 49 3.58 -17.05 3.65
C LYS A 49 4.71 -16.98 4.70
N ARG A 50 5.72 -16.15 4.48
CA ARG A 50 6.85 -15.92 5.40
C ARG A 50 6.66 -14.65 6.23
N GLY A 51 5.55 -13.94 6.05
CA GLY A 51 5.25 -12.69 6.73
C GLY A 51 5.92 -11.47 6.12
N LYS A 52 6.58 -11.58 4.97
CA LYS A 52 7.22 -10.45 4.28
C LYS A 52 6.20 -9.67 3.47
N TRP A 53 6.26 -8.34 3.52
CA TRP A 53 5.47 -7.50 2.64
C TRP A 53 5.92 -7.64 1.19
N VAL A 54 4.94 -7.83 0.30
CA VAL A 54 5.13 -7.97 -1.14
C VAL A 54 4.02 -7.21 -1.87
N ARG A 55 4.34 -6.70 -3.06
CA ARG A 55 3.33 -6.23 -4.01
C ARG A 55 2.57 -7.44 -4.58
N VAL A 56 1.25 -7.32 -4.66
CA VAL A 56 0.36 -8.36 -5.20
C VAL A 56 -0.52 -7.85 -6.35
N ASP A 57 -0.64 -6.53 -6.50
CA ASP A 57 -1.30 -5.86 -7.63
C ASP A 57 -0.84 -4.40 -7.73
N GLY A 58 -1.20 -3.70 -8.79
CA GLY A 58 -1.02 -2.25 -8.92
C GLY A 58 -0.59 -1.80 -10.30
N THR A 59 -0.37 -0.49 -10.46
CA THR A 59 0.06 0.14 -11.70
C THR A 59 1.53 -0.10 -12.03
N GLU A 60 1.87 0.14 -13.30
CA GLU A 60 3.25 0.23 -13.79
C GLU A 60 3.51 1.64 -14.36
N PRO A 61 4.74 2.17 -14.26
CA PRO A 61 5.94 1.56 -13.69
C PRO A 61 5.88 1.45 -12.16
N TYR A 62 6.64 0.50 -11.61
CA TYR A 62 6.66 0.21 -10.18
C TYR A 62 8.04 0.42 -9.57
N PHE A 63 8.07 1.11 -8.43
CA PHE A 63 9.27 1.29 -7.63
C PHE A 63 9.24 0.34 -6.44
N SER A 64 10.28 -0.49 -6.30
CA SER A 64 10.34 -1.52 -5.26
C SER A 64 10.24 -0.96 -3.83
N GLY A 65 10.73 0.27 -3.62
CA GLY A 65 10.69 0.95 -2.33
C GLY A 65 9.27 1.23 -1.81
N TRP A 66 8.28 1.33 -2.69
CA TRP A 66 6.90 1.63 -2.28
C TRP A 66 6.29 0.56 -1.39
N VAL A 67 6.72 -0.70 -1.52
CA VAL A 67 6.23 -1.76 -0.62
C VAL A 67 6.68 -1.51 0.81
N ASP A 68 7.94 -1.12 1.00
CA ASP A 68 8.49 -0.86 2.32
C ASP A 68 7.90 0.43 2.91
N GLU A 69 7.80 1.51 2.11
CA GLU A 69 7.17 2.77 2.51
C GLU A 69 5.71 2.59 2.95
N LEU A 70 4.91 1.86 2.17
CA LEU A 70 3.50 1.62 2.50
C LEU A 70 3.37 0.70 3.72
N ALA A 71 4.23 -0.32 3.84
CA ALA A 71 4.24 -1.21 4.98
C ALA A 71 4.53 -0.50 6.30
N GLU A 72 5.45 0.48 6.30
CA GLU A 72 5.74 1.31 7.46
C GLU A 72 4.53 2.15 7.88
N GLN A 73 3.82 2.75 6.91
CA GLN A 73 2.63 3.56 7.19
C GLN A 73 1.47 2.71 7.71
N VAL A 74 1.26 1.51 7.16
CA VAL A 74 0.30 0.54 7.70
C VAL A 74 0.65 0.17 9.14
N ALA A 75 1.94 0.00 9.46
CA ALA A 75 2.37 -0.31 10.83
C ALA A 75 2.07 0.86 11.79
N LYS A 76 2.33 2.10 11.37
CA LYS A 76 2.04 3.31 12.16
C LYS A 76 0.54 3.49 12.39
N ALA A 77 -0.28 3.32 11.35
CA ALA A 77 -1.73 3.46 11.43
C ALA A 77 -2.39 2.44 12.38
N LYS A 78 -1.78 1.26 12.58
CA LYS A 78 -2.26 0.22 13.51
C LYS A 78 -1.83 0.41 14.97
N GLN A 79 -0.88 1.32 15.23
CA GLN A 79 -0.42 1.62 16.60
C GLN A 79 -1.28 2.71 17.27
N LEU A 80 -2.22 3.29 16.54
CA LEU A 80 -3.25 4.21 17.01
C LEU A 80 -4.54 3.45 17.33
#